data_AF-A0A183IC07-F1
#
_entry.id   AF-A0A183IC07-F1
#
_cell.length_a   1.000
_cell.length_b   1.000
_cell.length_c   1.000
_cell.angle_alpha   90.00
_cell.angle_beta   90.00
_cell.angle_gamma   90.00
#
_symmetry.space_group_name_H-M   'P 1'
#
loop_
_entity.id
_entity.type
_entity.pdbx_description
1 polymer ?
#
loop_
_entity_poly.entity_id
_entity_poly.type
_entity_poly.pdbx_seq_one_letter_code
_entity_poly.pdbx_strand_id
1 'polypeptide(L)'
;MSIRSPPCTTSVVVVIFVVGLVSSFLPLAVDGCLSGGRLIRRMPKREPPLVYKQHIPNVQEVSLMASGPREARIRRIDKRFKELVMNLNPDIVFRDKQGTGEDRIMSRVSSYRFNRMFVMLVNQRICTR
;
A
#
# COMPACT_ATOMS: atom_id res chain seq x y z
N MET A 1 -69.37 28.61 -45.57
CA MET A 1 -68.10 28.18 -46.23
C MET A 1 -67.46 27.12 -45.36
N SER A 2 -67.37 25.92 -45.92
CA SER A 2 -66.86 24.70 -45.28
C SER A 2 -65.35 24.82 -45.07
N ILE A 3 -64.88 24.74 -43.82
CA ILE A 3 -63.47 24.50 -43.54
C ILE A 3 -63.40 23.13 -42.87
N ARG A 4 -63.33 22.08 -43.70
CA ARG A 4 -62.84 20.77 -43.29
C ARG A 4 -61.38 20.97 -42.86
N SER A 5 -61.11 20.85 -41.58
CA SER A 5 -59.76 20.67 -41.07
C SER A 5 -59.19 19.34 -41.62
N PRO A 6 -57.91 19.30 -42.05
CA PRO A 6 -57.35 18.14 -42.73
C PRO A 6 -57.18 16.95 -41.76
N PRO A 7 -57.41 15.70 -42.21
CA PRO A 7 -57.21 14.49 -41.40
C PRO A 7 -55.74 14.25 -40.99
N CYS A 8 -54.82 15.07 -41.50
CA CYS A 8 -53.38 14.96 -41.29
C CYS A 8 -52.94 15.38 -39.88
N THR A 9 -53.62 16.36 -39.25
CA THR A 9 -53.23 16.83 -37.91
C THR A 9 -53.65 15.84 -36.82
N THR A 10 -54.82 15.21 -36.95
CA THR A 10 -55.29 14.19 -36.03
C THR A 10 -54.47 12.91 -36.15
N SER A 11 -54.10 12.49 -37.36
CA SER A 11 -53.27 11.30 -37.58
C SER A 11 -51.86 11.45 -36.98
N VAL A 12 -51.22 12.62 -37.11
CA VAL A 12 -49.88 12.86 -36.54
C VAL A 12 -49.93 12.87 -35.01
N VAL A 13 -50.96 13.46 -34.40
CA VAL A 13 -51.11 13.49 -32.94
C VAL A 13 -51.36 12.09 -32.38
N VAL A 14 -52.17 11.27 -33.06
CA VAL A 14 -52.40 9.87 -32.67
C VAL A 14 -51.12 9.04 -32.77
N VAL A 15 -50.33 9.20 -33.84
CA VAL A 15 -49.04 8.49 -33.99
C VAL A 15 -48.06 8.88 -32.89
N ILE A 16 -47.97 10.17 -32.54
CA ILE A 16 -47.10 10.63 -31.44
C ILE A 16 -47.56 10.08 -30.09
N PHE A 17 -48.88 10.05 -29.82
CA PHE A 17 -49.42 9.44 -28.60
C PHE A 17 -49.15 7.93 -28.53
N VAL A 18 -49.30 7.21 -29.64
CA VAL A 18 -49.03 5.77 -29.70
C VAL A 18 -47.54 5.47 -29.56
N VAL A 19 -46.66 6.23 -30.22
CA VAL A 19 -45.20 6.09 -30.06
C VAL A 19 -44.76 6.45 -28.63
N GLY A 20 -45.36 7.47 -28.02
CA GLY A 20 -45.11 7.86 -26.63
C GLY A 20 -45.54 6.79 -25.63
N LEU A 21 -46.70 6.16 -25.85
CA LEU A 21 -47.19 5.04 -25.03
C LEU A 21 -46.33 3.78 -25.22
N VAL A 22 -45.92 3.44 -26.44
CA VAL A 22 -45.05 2.27 -26.69
C VAL A 22 -43.64 2.46 -26.11
N SER A 23 -43.10 3.67 -26.15
CA SER A 23 -41.80 4.05 -25.53
C SER A 23 -41.81 3.90 -24.00
N SER A 24 -42.93 4.20 -23.35
CA SER A 24 -43.06 4.12 -21.89
C SER A 24 -43.34 2.70 -21.37
N PHE A 25 -43.69 1.76 -22.25
CA PHE A 25 -43.87 0.34 -21.95
C PHE A 25 -42.67 -0.55 -22.30
N LEU A 26 -41.56 0.01 -22.82
CA LEU A 26 -40.30 -0.72 -22.91
C LEU A 26 -39.53 -0.53 -21.59
N PRO A 27 -39.50 -1.51 -20.67
CA PRO A 27 -38.45 -1.53 -19.69
C PRO A 27 -37.12 -1.63 -20.43
N LEU A 28 -36.29 -0.57 -20.34
CA LEU A 28 -34.87 -0.69 -20.59
C LEU A 28 -34.36 -1.72 -19.57
N ALA A 29 -34.30 -2.99 -19.97
CA ALA A 29 -33.57 -4.01 -19.25
C ALA A 29 -32.08 -3.72 -19.44
N VAL A 30 -31.61 -2.63 -18.84
CA VAL A 30 -30.22 -2.52 -18.42
C VAL A 30 -30.07 -3.49 -17.26
N ASP A 31 -29.82 -4.75 -17.60
CA ASP A 31 -29.22 -5.71 -16.69
C ASP A 31 -27.83 -5.18 -16.34
N GLY A 32 -27.80 -4.22 -15.42
CA GLY A 32 -26.63 -3.86 -14.66
C GLY A 32 -26.30 -5.03 -13.75
N CYS A 33 -25.82 -6.12 -14.33
CA CYS A 33 -25.16 -7.18 -13.58
C CYS A 33 -23.79 -6.62 -13.15
N LEU A 34 -23.79 -5.71 -12.15
CA LEU A 34 -22.65 -5.58 -11.27
C LEU A 34 -22.61 -6.89 -10.48
N SER A 35 -21.99 -7.88 -11.11
CA SER A 35 -21.48 -9.06 -10.47
C SER A 35 -20.77 -8.57 -9.21
N GLY A 36 -21.38 -8.86 -8.07
CA GLY A 36 -20.84 -8.61 -6.74
C GLY A 36 -19.62 -9.46 -6.50
N GLY A 37 -18.56 -9.21 -7.28
CA GLY A 37 -17.22 -9.66 -7.03
C GLY A 37 -16.87 -9.08 -5.68
N ARG A 38 -17.04 -9.89 -4.63
CA ARG A 38 -16.45 -9.64 -3.33
C ARG A 38 -14.99 -9.33 -3.60
N LEU A 39 -14.63 -8.05 -3.50
CA LEU A 39 -13.24 -7.64 -3.49
C LEU A 39 -12.66 -8.33 -2.26
N ILE A 40 -12.09 -9.51 -2.45
CA ILE A 40 -11.35 -10.21 -1.41
C ILE A 40 -10.20 -9.26 -1.10
N ARG A 41 -10.38 -8.43 -0.06
CA ARG A 41 -9.31 -7.62 0.49
C ARG A 41 -8.24 -8.62 0.87
N ARG A 42 -7.13 -8.63 0.11
CA ARG A 42 -5.94 -9.37 0.51
C ARG A 42 -5.55 -8.82 1.87
N MET A 43 -5.82 -9.60 2.92
CA MET A 43 -5.38 -9.22 4.25
C MET A 43 -3.84 -9.17 4.20
N PRO A 44 -3.21 -8.08 4.66
CA PRO A 44 -1.77 -8.01 4.69
C PRO A 44 -1.24 -9.17 5.53
N LYS A 45 -0.36 -9.98 4.94
CA LYS A 45 0.29 -11.10 5.64
C LYS A 45 1.13 -10.51 6.77
N ARG A 46 0.70 -10.73 8.01
CA ARG A 46 1.49 -10.40 9.20
C ARG A 46 2.41 -11.57 9.47
N GLU A 47 3.69 -11.29 9.68
CA GLU A 47 4.62 -12.33 10.14
C GLU A 47 4.34 -12.62 11.62
N PRO A 48 4.32 -13.90 12.03
CA PRO A 48 4.20 -14.24 13.43
C PRO A 48 5.40 -13.67 14.22
N PRO A 49 5.22 -13.35 15.51
CA PRO A 49 6.32 -12.89 16.33
C PRO A 49 7.43 -13.94 16.41
N LEU A 50 8.68 -13.47 16.50
CA LEU A 50 9.83 -14.35 16.72
C LEU A 50 9.74 -14.98 18.11
N VAL A 51 9.99 -16.28 18.19
CA VAL A 51 10.16 -17.01 19.45
C VAL A 51 11.54 -16.71 20.03
N TYR A 52 11.70 -16.84 21.35
CA TYR A 52 12.99 -16.67 22.00
C TYR A 52 14.08 -17.56 21.37
N LYS A 53 15.24 -16.97 21.05
CA LYS A 53 16.38 -17.59 20.32
C LYS A 53 16.10 -17.99 18.86
N GLN A 54 14.92 -17.68 18.31
CA GLN A 54 14.66 -17.86 16.89
C GLN A 54 15.37 -16.78 16.07
N HIS A 55 15.86 -17.16 14.90
CA HIS A 55 16.39 -16.26 13.88
C HIS A 55 15.81 -16.62 12.52
N ILE A 56 15.64 -15.63 11.65
CA ILE A 56 15.16 -15.78 10.28
C ILE A 56 16.15 -15.07 9.35
N PRO A 57 16.64 -15.72 8.29
CA PRO A 57 16.49 -17.15 7.97
C PRO A 57 17.13 -18.06 9.04
N ASN A 58 16.69 -19.33 9.14
CA ASN A 58 17.23 -20.30 10.12
C ASN A 58 18.58 -20.86 9.66
N VAL A 59 19.55 -19.96 9.50
CA VAL A 59 20.93 -20.22 9.12
C VAL A 59 21.84 -19.29 9.93
N GLN A 60 23.12 -19.63 10.01
CA GLN A 60 24.10 -18.81 10.73
C GLN A 60 24.17 -17.39 10.15
N GLU A 61 24.36 -16.39 11.01
CA GLU A 61 24.45 -14.97 10.62
C GLU A 61 25.52 -14.74 9.55
N VAL A 62 26.67 -15.39 9.67
CA VAL A 62 27.82 -15.24 8.77
C VAL A 62 27.68 -16.01 7.44
N SER A 63 26.56 -16.71 7.24
CA SER A 63 26.28 -17.42 5.98
C SER A 63 25.97 -16.45 4.85
N LEU A 64 26.32 -16.84 3.62
CA LEU A 64 25.99 -16.09 2.39
C LEU A 64 24.49 -15.87 2.20
N MET A 65 23.65 -16.74 2.77
CA MET A 65 22.19 -16.61 2.72
C MET A 65 21.62 -15.60 3.73
N ALA A 66 22.46 -15.09 4.64
CA ALA A 66 22.09 -14.15 5.69
C ALA A 66 22.89 -12.84 5.58
N SER A 67 23.75 -12.53 6.55
CA SER A 67 24.55 -11.29 6.57
C SER A 67 25.86 -11.41 5.80
N GLY A 68 26.27 -12.62 5.41
CA GLY A 68 27.53 -12.87 4.72
C GLY A 68 28.74 -12.92 5.66
N PRO A 69 29.93 -13.19 5.12
CA PRO A 69 31.15 -13.36 5.91
C PRO A 69 31.51 -12.10 6.69
N ARG A 70 31.94 -12.26 7.94
CA ARG A 70 32.34 -11.15 8.79
C ARG A 70 33.60 -10.49 8.24
N GLU A 71 33.51 -9.19 7.99
CA GLU A 71 34.66 -8.36 7.65
C GLU A 71 35.49 -7.95 8.89
N ALA A 72 36.61 -7.27 8.66
CA ALA A 72 37.47 -6.75 9.73
C ALA A 72 36.76 -5.70 10.60
N ARG A 73 37.17 -5.65 11.88
CA ARG A 73 36.72 -4.62 12.82
C ARG A 73 37.11 -3.24 12.32
N ILE A 74 36.15 -2.33 12.23
CA ILE A 74 36.37 -0.94 11.82
C ILE A 74 36.76 -0.11 13.05
N ARG A 75 37.90 0.59 12.97
CA ARG A 75 38.35 1.61 13.91
C ARG A 75 38.19 2.99 13.28
N ARG A 76 38.14 4.05 14.09
CA ARG A 76 37.99 5.45 13.62
C ARG A 76 39.11 5.92 12.69
N ILE A 77 40.29 5.28 12.76
CA ILE A 77 41.48 5.61 11.95
C ILE A 77 41.39 4.98 10.55
N ASP A 78 40.57 3.93 10.39
CA ASP A 78 40.54 3.15 9.15
C ASP A 78 39.84 3.92 8.04
N LYS A 79 40.31 3.74 6.79
CA LYS A 79 39.68 4.35 5.60
C LYS A 79 38.20 3.96 5.46
N ARG A 80 37.86 2.72 5.83
CA ARG A 80 36.50 2.16 5.86
C ARG A 80 35.55 2.92 6.79
N PHE A 81 36.07 3.62 7.80
CA PHE A 81 35.23 4.42 8.69
C PHE A 81 34.55 5.58 7.94
N LYS A 82 35.17 6.09 6.86
CA LYS A 82 34.60 7.15 6.03
C LYS A 82 33.35 6.74 5.26
N GLU A 83 33.13 5.44 5.08
CA GLU A 83 31.95 4.90 4.40
C GLU A 83 30.73 4.81 5.33
N LEU A 84 30.99 4.77 6.64
CA LEU A 84 29.95 4.76 7.66
C LEU A 84 29.26 6.14 7.72
N VAL A 85 27.97 6.10 8.03
CA VAL A 85 27.12 7.29 8.13
C VAL A 85 26.52 7.33 9.53
N MET A 86 26.39 8.54 10.07
CA MET A 86 25.69 8.79 11.31
C MET A 86 24.19 8.90 11.04
N ASN A 87 23.37 8.11 11.74
CA ASN A 87 21.92 8.21 11.67
C ASN A 87 21.42 9.32 12.62
N LEU A 88 20.87 10.38 12.03
CA LEU A 88 20.37 11.58 12.71
C LEU A 88 18.84 11.68 12.69
N ASN A 89 18.14 10.56 12.49
CA ASN A 89 16.68 10.55 12.52
C ASN A 89 16.17 11.00 13.92
N PRO A 90 15.40 12.11 14.01
CA PRO A 90 14.91 12.64 15.29
C PRO A 90 13.89 11.72 15.97
N ASP A 91 13.23 10.85 15.22
CA ASP A 91 12.20 9.95 15.76
C ASP A 91 12.79 8.74 16.51
N ILE A 92 14.12 8.56 16.41
CA ILE A 92 14.82 7.41 16.97
C ILE A 92 15.66 7.86 18.17
N VAL A 93 15.28 7.32 19.33
CA VAL A 93 16.02 7.50 20.58
C VAL A 93 17.12 6.44 20.68
N PHE A 94 18.38 6.89 20.62
CA PHE A 94 19.56 6.05 20.87
C PHE A 94 19.92 6.10 22.35
N ARG A 95 20.24 4.94 22.95
CA ARG A 95 20.54 4.84 24.39
C ARG A 95 21.88 5.46 24.77
N ASP A 96 22.89 5.35 23.88
CA ASP A 96 24.25 5.91 24.01
C ASP A 96 24.76 6.01 25.45
N LYS A 97 25.11 4.86 26.04
CA LYS A 97 25.61 4.80 27.43
C LYS A 97 26.97 5.47 27.60
N GLN A 98 27.73 5.59 26.51
CA GLN A 98 29.11 6.07 26.50
C GLN A 98 29.18 7.57 26.24
N GLY A 99 28.12 8.18 25.71
CA GLY A 99 28.07 9.61 25.38
C GLY A 99 28.96 9.99 24.20
N THR A 100 29.44 9.02 23.42
CA THR A 100 30.38 9.22 22.31
C THR A 100 29.68 9.25 20.95
N GLY A 101 28.37 8.96 20.90
CA GLY A 101 27.58 8.90 19.67
C GLY A 101 27.88 7.70 18.77
N GLU A 102 28.61 6.69 19.26
CA GLU A 102 29.00 5.52 18.44
C GLU A 102 27.80 4.67 18.00
N ASP A 103 26.76 4.57 18.84
CA ASP A 103 25.51 3.85 18.54
C ASP A 103 24.80 4.41 17.29
N ARG A 104 25.09 5.65 16.90
CA ARG A 104 24.50 6.31 15.73
C ARG A 104 25.24 5.98 14.43
N ILE A 105 26.46 5.48 14.51
CA ILE A 105 27.33 5.26 13.34
C ILE A 105 27.09 3.86 12.79
N MET A 106 26.67 3.78 11.52
CA MET A 106 26.33 2.51 10.87
C MET A 106 26.60 2.54 9.36
N SER A 107 26.56 1.38 8.70
CA SER A 107 26.68 1.35 7.23
C SER A 107 25.48 2.03 6.56
N ARG A 108 25.65 2.52 5.34
CA ARG A 108 24.56 3.15 4.57
C ARG A 108 23.33 2.25 4.44
N VAL A 109 23.55 0.97 4.16
CA VAL A 109 22.48 -0.03 4.03
C VAL A 109 21.78 -0.26 5.37
N SER A 110 22.53 -0.34 6.47
CA SER A 110 21.96 -0.51 7.80
C SER A 110 21.10 0.69 8.19
N SER A 111 21.60 1.92 7.96
CA SER A 111 20.85 3.16 8.23
C SER A 111 19.51 3.19 7.50
N TYR A 112 19.52 2.84 6.20
CA TYR A 112 18.30 2.76 5.42
C TYR A 112 17.32 1.70 5.95
N ARG A 113 17.80 0.48 6.23
CA ARG A 113 16.95 -0.61 6.75
C ARG A 113 16.39 -0.28 8.13
N PHE A 114 17.17 0.36 8.99
CA PHE A 114 16.77 0.75 10.34
C PHE A 114 15.68 1.83 10.32
N ASN A 115 15.83 2.86 9.47
CA ASN A 115 14.78 3.87 9.29
C ASN A 115 13.49 3.26 8.72
N ARG A 116 13.61 2.32 7.78
CA ARG A 116 12.45 1.58 7.24
C ARG A 116 11.76 0.74 8.32
N MET A 117 12.52 0.04 9.15
CA MET A 117 11.98 -0.73 10.28
C MET A 117 11.21 0.19 11.24
N PHE A 118 11.76 1.38 11.54
CA PHE A 118 11.10 2.34 12.41
C PHE A 118 9.71 2.75 11.87
N VAL A 119 9.62 3.09 10.57
CA VAL A 119 8.33 3.39 9.93
C VAL A 119 7.36 2.21 10.02
N MET A 120 7.84 0.98 9.81
CA MET A 120 7.01 -0.22 9.95
C MET A 120 6.48 -0.41 11.38
N LEU A 121 7.29 -0.14 12.40
CA LEU A 121 6.88 -0.23 13.80
C LEU A 121 5.80 0.80 14.16
N VAL A 122 5.94 2.04 13.67
CA VAL A 122 4.93 3.08 13.88
C VAL A 122 3.60 2.67 13.22
N ASN A 123 3.64 2.20 11.97
CA ASN A 123 2.46 1.71 11.26
C ASN A 123 1.82 0.51 11.97
N GLN A 124 2.63 -0.43 12.45
CA GLN A 124 2.13 -1.59 13.19
C GLN A 124 1.38 -1.16 14.44
N ARG A 125 1.93 -0.23 15.24
CA ARG A 125 1.27 0.28 16.45
C ARG A 125 -0.06 0.95 16.17
N ILE A 126 -0.18 1.69 15.07
CA ILE A 126 -1.44 2.33 14.66
C ILE A 126 -2.45 1.28 14.21
N CYS A 127 -2.05 0.29 13.42
CA CYS A 127 -2.95 -0.74 12.90
C CYS A 127 -3.35 -1.83 13.91
N THR A 128 -2.68 -1.91 15.06
CA THR A 128 -3.05 -2.82 16.17
C THR A 128 -3.87 -2.15 17.25
N ARG A 129 -4.09 -0.83 17.18
CA ARG A 129 -4.93 -0.06 18.08
C ARG A 129 -6.30 0.18 17.46
#